data_AF-A0A2V5WDH0-F1
#
_entry.id   AF-A0A2V5WDH0-F1
#
_cell.length_a   1.000
_cell.length_b   1.000
_cell.length_c   1.000
_cell.angle_alpha   90.00
_cell.angle_beta   90.00
_cell.angle_gamma   90.00
#
_symmetry.space_group_name_H-M   'P 1'
#
loop_
_entity.id
_entity.type
_entity.pdbx_description
1 polymer ?
#
loop_
_entity_poly.entity_id
_entity_poly.type
_entity_poly.pdbx_seq_one_letter_code
_entity_poly.pdbx_strand_id
1 'polypeptide(L)'
;VFELTNERLKMTEGIFSKVTETLELYRVKDIEVLQPFIYRIVGLENIKVNTSDLSSPVILLDGISQKIGFADKLRNQVEIIRAQKKVRELDIE
;
A
#
# COMPACT_ATOMS: atom_id res chain seq x y z
N VAL A 1 12.05 -4.59 -1.22
CA VAL A 1 11.43 -5.65 -0.40
C VAL A 1 10.21 -5.07 0.27
N PHE A 2 9.08 -5.78 0.21
CA PHE A 2 7.82 -5.35 0.81
C PHE A 2 7.42 -6.32 1.91
N GLU A 3 7.07 -5.79 3.08
CA GLU A 3 6.61 -6.57 4.22
C GLU A 3 5.29 -5.98 4.73
N LEU A 4 4.20 -6.73 4.56
CA LEU A 4 2.90 -6.40 5.12
C LEU A 4 2.76 -7.07 6.49
N THR A 5 2.59 -6.26 7.53
CA THR A 5 2.32 -6.70 8.89
C THR A 5 0.88 -6.39 9.28
N ASN A 6 0.50 -6.71 10.52
CA ASN A 6 -0.84 -6.41 11.01
C ASN A 6 -1.14 -4.89 11.12
N GLU A 7 -0.11 -4.06 11.26
CA GLU A 7 -0.28 -2.62 11.50
C GLU A 7 0.39 -1.73 10.45
N ARG A 8 1.41 -2.27 9.77
CA ARG A 8 2.34 -1.49 8.95
C ARG A 8 2.66 -2.18 7.64
N LEU A 9 2.86 -1.38 6.60
CA LEU A 9 3.54 -1.76 5.37
C LEU A 9 4.96 -1.21 5.41
N LYS A 10 5.98 -2.09 5.38
CA LYS A 10 7.38 -1.68 5.29
C LYS A 10 7.90 -1.87 3.88
N MET A 11 8.66 -0.89 3.41
CA MET A 11 9.23 -0.85 2.08
C MET A 11 10.71 -0.57 2.21
N THR A 12 11.53 -1.53 1.81
CA THR A 12 12.99 -1.40 1.84
C THR A 12 13.55 -1.40 0.43
N GLU A 13 14.31 -0.38 0.07
CA GLU A 13 14.93 -0.20 -1.24
C GLU A 13 16.41 0.18 -1.14
N GLY A 14 17.12 0.08 -2.27
CA GLY A 14 18.54 0.42 -2.39
C GLY A 14 19.49 -0.79 -2.35
N ILE A 15 20.62 -0.65 -3.05
CA ILE A 15 21.60 -1.72 -3.28
C ILE A 15 22.82 -1.54 -2.37
N PHE A 16 23.48 -0.38 -2.43
CA PHE A 16 24.67 -0.07 -1.61
C PHE A 16 24.33 0.58 -0.27
N SER A 17 23.28 1.40 -0.25
CA SER A 17 22.65 1.94 0.96
C SER A 17 21.19 1.51 0.94
N LYS A 18 20.66 1.09 2.09
CA LYS A 18 19.26 0.69 2.21
C LYS A 18 18.44 1.77 2.90
N VAL A 19 17.33 2.15 2.31
CA VAL A 19 16.31 3.01 2.93
C VAL A 19 15.12 2.13 3.25
N THR A 20 14.60 2.24 4.48
CA THR A 20 13.37 1.56 4.89
C THR A 20 12.34 2.58 5.32
N GLU A 21 11.24 2.62 4.58
CA GLU A 21 10.07 3.42 4.90
C GLU A 21 8.98 2.53 5.50
N THR A 22 8.23 3.09 6.45
CA THR A 22 7.17 2.37 7.17
C THR A 22 5.89 3.18 7.12
N LEU A 23 4.88 2.65 6.42
CA LEU A 23 3.54 3.21 6.38
C LEU A 23 2.66 2.55 7.44
N GLU A 24 2.09 3.34 8.34
CA GLU A 24 1.03 2.90 9.22
C GLU A 24 -0.26 2.67 8.42
N LEU A 25 -0.81 1.45 8.46
CA LEU A 25 -1.95 1.05 7.64
C LEU A 25 -3.22 1.86 7.96
N TYR A 26 -3.36 2.35 9.19
CA TYR A 26 -4.50 3.18 9.57
C TYR A 26 -4.49 4.57 8.90
N ARG A 27 -3.37 4.97 8.28
CA ARG A 27 -3.24 6.21 7.50
C ARG A 27 -3.55 6.03 6.02
N VAL A 28 -3.75 4.79 5.57
CA VAL A 28 -4.16 4.52 4.19
C VAL A 28 -5.58 5.05 4.00
N LYS A 29 -5.75 5.92 3.00
CA LYS A 29 -7.05 6.46 2.58
C LYS A 29 -7.65 5.64 1.46
N ASP A 30 -6.85 5.36 0.44
CA ASP A 30 -7.33 4.63 -0.74
C ASP A 30 -6.21 3.77 -1.36
N ILE A 31 -6.63 2.72 -2.07
CA ILE A 31 -5.76 1.76 -2.75
C ILE A 31 -6.28 1.58 -4.18
N GLU A 32 -5.54 2.09 -5.14
CA GLU A 32 -5.80 1.96 -6.57
C GLU A 32 -4.94 0.84 -7.16
N VAL A 33 -5.53 -0.01 -8.00
CA VAL A 33 -4.79 -1.02 -8.78
C VAL A 33 -4.75 -0.55 -10.23
N LEU A 34 -3.54 -0.35 -10.75
CA LEU A 34 -3.31 0.04 -12.13
C LEU A 34 -2.68 -1.12 -12.89
N GLN A 35 -3.26 -1.45 -14.04
CA GLN A 35 -2.82 -2.61 -14.81
C GLN A 35 -2.64 -2.26 -16.30
N PRO A 36 -1.45 -1.73 -16.66
CA PRO A 36 -1.10 -1.45 -18.05
C PRO A 36 -1.22 -2.69 -18.95
N PHE A 37 -1.39 -2.48 -20.26
CA PHE A 37 -1.66 -3.56 -21.23
C PHE A 37 -0.64 -4.70 -21.14
N ILE A 38 0.66 -4.39 -21.09
CA ILE A 38 1.72 -5.41 -21.01
C ILE A 38 1.63 -6.19 -19.69
N TYR A 39 1.33 -5.51 -18.59
CA TYR A 39 1.25 -6.12 -17.25
C TYR A 39 0.09 -7.11 -17.15
N ARG A 40 -1.02 -6.86 -17.86
CA ARG A 40 -2.11 -7.85 -18.01
C ARG A 40 -1.63 -9.16 -18.61
N ILE A 41 -0.81 -9.07 -19.67
CA ILE A 41 -0.30 -10.26 -20.37
C ILE A 41 0.64 -11.05 -19.47
N VAL A 42 1.50 -10.37 -18.70
CA VAL A 42 2.52 -11.03 -17.85
C VAL A 42 2.04 -11.32 -16.42
N GLY A 43 0.79 -11.04 -16.08
CA GLY A 43 0.25 -11.34 -14.74
C GLY A 43 0.75 -10.40 -13.64
N LEU A 44 1.10 -9.16 -13.98
CA LEU A 44 1.57 -8.12 -13.06
C LEU A 44 0.53 -6.99 -12.91
N GLU A 45 0.70 -6.18 -11.87
CA GLU A 45 -0.08 -4.99 -11.57
C GLU A 45 0.75 -3.98 -10.77
N ASN A 46 0.37 -2.71 -10.83
CA ASN A 46 0.90 -1.67 -9.96
C ASN A 46 -0.17 -1.32 -8.92
N ILE A 47 0.26 -1.06 -7.69
CA ILE A 47 -0.63 -0.69 -6.60
C ILE A 47 -0.22 0.69 -6.12
N LYS A 48 -1.13 1.64 -6.22
CA LYS A 48 -0.97 3.00 -5.73
C LYS A 48 -1.75 3.15 -4.43
N VAL A 49 -1.06 3.58 -3.39
CA VAL A 49 -1.62 3.76 -2.05
C VAL A 49 -1.62 5.25 -1.73
N ASN A 50 -2.81 5.82 -1.56
CA ASN A 50 -2.99 7.20 -1.13
C ASN A 50 -3.05 7.23 0.39
N THR A 51 -2.27 8.11 1.01
CA THR A 51 -2.15 8.18 2.47
C THR A 51 -2.56 9.54 3.01
N SER A 52 -2.88 9.59 4.31
CA SER A 52 -3.02 10.84 5.05
C SER A 52 -1.69 11.39 5.59
N ASP A 53 -0.58 10.71 5.32
CA ASP A 53 0.74 11.12 5.78
C ASP A 53 1.29 12.25 4.90
N LEU A 54 1.68 13.36 5.52
CA LEU A 54 2.17 14.53 4.80
C LEU A 54 3.56 14.31 4.20
N SER A 55 4.38 13.43 4.78
CA SER A 55 5.71 13.14 4.23
C SER A 55 5.64 12.25 2.98
N SER A 56 4.61 11.40 2.92
CA SER A 56 4.52 10.31 1.94
C SER A 56 3.08 10.17 1.45
N PRO A 57 2.55 11.18 0.72
CA PRO A 57 1.12 11.23 0.37
C PRO A 57 0.71 10.13 -0.61
N VAL A 58 1.64 9.64 -1.42
CA VAL A 58 1.42 8.59 -2.41
C VAL A 58 2.58 7.61 -2.35
N ILE A 59 2.25 6.32 -2.25
CA ILE A 59 3.19 5.20 -2.33
C ILE A 59 2.86 4.37 -3.57
N LEU A 60 3.88 4.02 -4.35
CA LEU A 60 3.74 3.20 -5.55
C LEU A 60 4.46 1.86 -5.36
N LEU A 61 3.73 0.78 -5.56
CA LEU A 61 4.24 -0.59 -5.55
C LEU A 61 4.12 -1.15 -6.97
N ASP A 62 5.24 -1.17 -7.70
CA ASP A 62 5.23 -1.55 -9.10
C ASP A 62 5.53 -3.04 -9.31
N GLY A 63 4.90 -3.62 -10.34
CA GLY A 63 5.22 -4.96 -10.81
C GLY A 63 4.88 -6.07 -9.81
N ILE A 64 3.82 -5.87 -9.01
CA ILE A 64 3.33 -6.87 -8.08
C ILE A 64 2.63 -7.98 -8.87
N SER A 65 2.90 -9.24 -8.52
CA SER A 65 2.23 -10.37 -9.16
C SER A 65 0.79 -10.48 -8.69
N GLN A 66 -0.16 -10.52 -9.63
CA GLN A 66 -1.59 -10.69 -9.33
C GLN A 66 -1.88 -11.97 -8.54
N LYS A 67 -1.08 -13.02 -8.73
CA LYS A 67 -1.22 -14.30 -8.01
C LYS A 67 -1.09 -14.14 -6.49
N ILE A 68 -0.42 -13.07 -6.04
CA ILE A 68 -0.24 -12.79 -4.62
C ILE A 68 -1.54 -12.24 -4.01
N GLY A 69 -2.40 -11.60 -4.80
CA GLY A 69 -3.59 -10.88 -4.31
C GLY A 69 -3.22 -9.81 -3.27
N PHE A 70 -2.12 -9.08 -3.53
CA PHE A 70 -1.53 -8.19 -2.53
C PHE A 70 -2.44 -7.01 -2.21
N ALA A 71 -3.08 -6.42 -3.23
CA ALA A 71 -4.00 -5.30 -3.04
C ALA A 71 -5.17 -5.66 -2.11
N ASP A 72 -5.76 -6.85 -2.28
CA ASP A 72 -6.86 -7.33 -1.44
C ASP A 72 -6.40 -7.61 0.00
N LYS A 73 -5.22 -8.22 0.16
CA LYS A 73 -4.62 -8.43 1.48
C LYS A 73 -4.35 -7.12 2.20
N LEU A 74 -3.80 -6.13 1.50
CA LEU A 74 -3.54 -4.80 2.03
C LEU A 74 -4.84 -4.13 2.43
N ARG A 75 -5.86 -4.13 1.55
CA ARG A 75 -7.17 -3.54 1.82
C ARG A 75 -7.83 -4.18 3.04
N ASN A 76 -7.86 -5.51 3.13
CA ASN A 76 -8.41 -6.21 4.28
C ASN A 76 -7.70 -5.83 5.59
N GLN A 77 -6.38 -5.73 5.56
CA GLN A 77 -5.62 -5.36 6.76
C GLN A 77 -5.84 -3.89 7.17
N VAL A 78 -5.97 -2.99 6.19
CA VAL A 78 -6.33 -1.58 6.40
C VAL A 78 -7.70 -1.47 7.08
N GLU A 79 -8.71 -2.20 6.61
CA GLU A 79 -10.04 -2.19 7.24
C GLU A 79 -9.99 -2.69 8.68
N ILE A 80 -9.28 -3.80 8.93
CA ILE A 80 -9.12 -4.36 10.27
C ILE A 80 -8.49 -3.35 11.23
N ILE A 81 -7.37 -2.73 10.84
CA ILE A 81 -6.66 -1.82 11.74
C ILE A 81 -7.41 -0.50 11.94
N ARG A 82 -8.13 -0.01 10.91
CA ARG A 82 -8.94 1.21 11.02
C ARG A 82 -10.12 1.00 11.96
N ALA A 83 -10.77 -0.18 11.89
CA ALA A 83 -11.81 -0.56 12.84
C ALA A 83 -11.27 -0.70 14.27
N GLN A 84 -10.11 -1.35 14.45
CA GLN A 84 -9.46 -1.51 15.75
C GLN A 84 -9.06 -0.17 16.39
N LYS A 85 -8.48 0.73 15.60
CA LYS A 85 -8.06 2.07 16.05
C LYS A 85 -9.21 3.09 16.08
N LYS A 86 -10.43 2.69 15.73
CA LYS A 86 -11.63 3.55 15.64
C LYS A 86 -11.38 4.82 14.82
N VAL A 87 -10.65 4.67 13.72
CA VAL A 87 -10.34 5.79 12.81
C VAL A 87 -11.63 6.28 12.19
N ARG A 88 -11.84 7.59 12.23
CA ARG A 88 -12.93 8.27 11.54
C ARG A 88 -12.33 9.22 10.53
N GLU A 89 -12.82 9.17 9.30
CA GLU A 89 -12.52 10.22 8.33
C GLU A 89 -13.33 11.46 8.72
N LEU A 90 -12.61 12.55 8.93
CA LEU A 90 -13.21 13.87 9.03
C LEU A 90 -13.08 14.48 7.64
N ASP A 91 -14.16 14.41 6.87
CA ASP A 91 -14.27 15.17 5.63
C ASP A 91 -14.42 16.64 6.02
N ILE A 92 -13.34 17.41 5.87
CA ILE A 92 -13.38 18.86 6.00
C ILE A 92 -13.57 19.39 4.58
N GLU A 93 -14.79 19.82 4.30
CA GLU A 93 -15.20 20.50 3.06
C GLU A 93 -14.66 21.94 3.00
#